data_AF-A0A9Q1MVK6-F1
#
_entry.id   AF-A0A9Q1MVK6-F1
#
_cell.length_a   1.000
_cell.length_b   1.000
_cell.length_c   1.000
_cell.angle_alpha   90.00
_cell.angle_beta   90.00
_cell.angle_gamma   90.00
#
_symmetry.space_group_name_H-M   'P 1'
#
loop_
_entity.id
_entity.type
_entity.pdbx_description
1 polymer ?
#
loop_
_entity_poly.entity_id
_entity_poly.type
_entity_poly.pdbx_seq_one_letter_code
_entity_poly.pdbx_strand_id
1 'polypeptide(L)'
;MAMVPRFLHTQNYFKDLLLLFSTLVIFYLIFLLHHIHTPTTSFNPNPNFTKTPSISTNLSISHLFFSIAASSSSFSQRLPYINIWYKPNSTNVVVFLDNPISTPPSVSSPPIIVSSDTSNFPYSFPSGRRSAIRVARIVKDTFDLVKNVNFSNTHWFIFGDDDTVFFVDNLVSVLAKYDYEKWYYVGYNSESYEQNEKYSFDMAFGGGGFALSAPLAKVLARVLDSCLMRYPHLYGSDSRVFSCVAELGVRLAHEPGFHQVDVRGDLFGILAAHPLSPLLSLHHLDAVEPLFPGMTRIQAVDHLFKAVNADPARILEQIVCYDKSNLLTVSVSWGYAVQVFEGNELLPDLLSLFPTFRPWKRGKNVAAKYMFNTRVFPSDPCKRPVVFFLQNVLSSTDGIWTEYTRDNVGKCIRSNPTKNLVKIRVFSPKLAFDAEQLKASRRPCCDISSPINDTMIVELSLRTSEFYKNYAIVTLPPLLLRDPCRRVSYVLHFFWDE
;
A
#
# COMPACT_ATOMS: atom_id res chain seq x y z
N MET A 1 -88.59 -5.67 31.63
CA MET A 1 -88.58 -5.12 30.25
C MET A 1 -87.87 -3.77 30.33
N ALA A 2 -86.88 -3.38 29.51
CA ALA A 2 -86.59 -3.77 28.14
C ALA A 2 -85.09 -3.66 27.78
N MET A 3 -84.68 -4.61 26.93
CA MET A 3 -83.69 -4.64 25.85
C MET A 3 -82.29 -4.00 25.98
N VAL A 4 -81.30 -4.89 25.99
CA VAL A 4 -79.89 -4.69 25.60
C VAL A 4 -79.80 -4.45 24.09
N PRO A 5 -79.03 -3.46 23.59
CA PRO A 5 -78.78 -3.32 22.15
C PRO A 5 -77.73 -4.33 21.68
N ARG A 6 -78.11 -5.16 20.71
CA ARG A 6 -77.17 -5.97 19.92
C ARG A 6 -76.39 -5.04 18.98
N PHE A 7 -75.08 -4.92 19.19
CA PHE A 7 -74.18 -4.37 18.18
C PHE A 7 -74.05 -5.38 17.03
N LEU A 8 -74.65 -5.05 15.89
CA LEU A 8 -74.46 -5.76 14.63
C LEU A 8 -73.05 -5.43 14.11
N HIS A 9 -72.17 -6.42 14.17
CA HIS A 9 -70.85 -6.38 13.55
C HIS A 9 -71.04 -6.41 12.02
N THR A 10 -71.00 -5.26 11.37
CA THR A 10 -70.95 -5.20 9.90
C THR A 10 -69.61 -5.75 9.45
N GLN A 11 -69.59 -7.03 9.08
CA GLN A 11 -68.47 -7.70 8.43
C GLN A 11 -68.12 -6.93 7.15
N ASN A 12 -66.92 -6.36 7.12
CA ASN A 12 -66.45 -5.61 5.97
C ASN A 12 -65.85 -6.62 4.97
N TYR A 13 -66.73 -7.32 4.24
CA TYR A 13 -66.39 -8.38 3.27
C TYR A 13 -65.28 -7.97 2.29
N PHE A 14 -65.14 -6.68 2.01
CA PHE A 14 -64.07 -6.15 1.17
C PHE A 14 -62.67 -6.28 1.79
N LYS A 15 -62.53 -6.06 3.11
CA LYS A 15 -61.27 -6.30 3.84
C LYS A 15 -60.91 -7.78 3.87
N ASP A 16 -61.91 -8.64 4.10
CA ASP A 16 -61.68 -10.09 4.13
C ASP A 16 -61.27 -10.60 2.74
N LEU A 17 -61.87 -10.08 1.66
CA LEU A 17 -61.49 -10.40 0.29
C LEU A 17 -60.06 -9.94 -0.05
N LEU A 18 -59.67 -8.74 0.39
CA LEU A 18 -58.31 -8.22 0.18
C LEU A 18 -57.26 -9.04 0.93
N LEU A 19 -57.56 -9.47 2.16
CA LEU A 19 -56.70 -10.36 2.94
C LEU A 19 -56.56 -11.72 2.25
N LEU A 20 -57.66 -12.29 1.76
CA LEU A 20 -57.66 -13.56 1.04
C LEU A 20 -56.83 -13.48 -0.24
N PHE A 21 -57.00 -12.42 -1.03
CA PHE A 21 -56.21 -12.17 -2.23
C PHE A 21 -54.71 -12.02 -1.90
N SER A 22 -54.37 -11.23 -0.87
CA SER A 22 -52.98 -11.06 -0.44
C SER A 22 -52.35 -12.38 0.00
N THR A 23 -53.07 -13.21 0.76
CA THR A 23 -52.56 -14.53 1.17
C THR A 23 -52.34 -15.47 -0.02
N LEU A 24 -53.25 -15.48 -1.00
CA LEU A 24 -53.11 -16.29 -2.22
C LEU A 24 -51.89 -15.87 -3.05
N VAL A 25 -51.62 -14.57 -3.18
CA VAL A 25 -50.43 -14.06 -3.88
C VAL A 25 -49.15 -14.48 -3.16
N ILE A 26 -49.12 -14.44 -1.83
CA ILE A 26 -47.96 -14.87 -1.04
C ILE A 26 -47.70 -16.37 -1.24
N PHE A 27 -48.75 -17.21 -1.17
CA PHE A 27 -48.60 -18.65 -1.41
C PHE A 27 -48.16 -18.95 -2.84
N TYR A 28 -48.67 -18.22 -3.83
CA TYR A 28 -48.25 -18.36 -5.23
C TYR A 28 -46.77 -18.00 -5.44
N LEU A 29 -46.28 -16.93 -4.79
CA LEU A 29 -44.87 -16.55 -4.84
C LEU A 29 -43.96 -17.57 -4.15
N ILE A 30 -44.39 -18.14 -3.01
CA ILE A 30 -43.66 -19.22 -2.33
C ILE A 30 -43.62 -20.48 -3.19
N PHE A 31 -44.72 -20.82 -3.86
CA PHE A 31 -44.79 -21.96 -4.78
C PHE A 31 -43.86 -21.76 -5.99
N LEU A 32 -43.83 -20.56 -6.58
CA LEU A 32 -42.88 -20.21 -7.64
C LEU A 32 -41.43 -20.33 -7.16
N LEU A 33 -41.10 -19.82 -5.97
CA LEU A 33 -39.77 -19.93 -5.37
C LEU A 33 -39.38 -21.40 -5.10
N HIS A 34 -40.34 -22.25 -4.73
CA HIS A 34 -40.11 -23.68 -4.51
C HIS A 34 -39.91 -24.47 -5.81
N HIS A 35 -40.52 -24.01 -6.91
CA HIS A 35 -40.35 -24.61 -8.25
C HIS A 35 -39.22 -23.99 -9.08
N ILE A 36 -38.47 -23.03 -8.54
CA ILE A 36 -37.14 -22.73 -9.09
C ILE A 36 -36.27 -23.94 -8.77
N HIS A 37 -36.24 -24.90 -9.71
CA HIS A 37 -35.30 -26.00 -9.70
C HIS A 37 -33.90 -25.45 -9.47
N THR A 38 -33.33 -25.79 -8.32
CA THR A 38 -31.88 -25.74 -8.13
C THR A 38 -31.29 -26.68 -9.18
N PRO A 39 -30.44 -26.20 -10.11
CA PRO A 39 -29.71 -27.11 -10.97
C PRO A 39 -28.83 -27.94 -10.03
N THR A 40 -29.08 -29.23 -9.94
CA THR A 40 -28.11 -30.19 -9.39
C THR A 40 -26.93 -30.22 -10.35
N THR A 41 -26.02 -29.25 -10.23
CA THR A 41 -24.70 -29.35 -10.82
C THR A 41 -23.95 -30.41 -10.03
N SER A 42 -23.98 -31.65 -10.54
CA SER A 42 -23.00 -32.66 -10.16
C SER A 42 -21.62 -32.09 -10.48
N PHE A 43 -20.90 -31.64 -9.47
CA PHE A 43 -19.48 -31.31 -9.58
C PHE A 43 -18.74 -32.62 -9.83
N ASN A 44 -18.55 -32.97 -11.10
CA ASN A 44 -17.54 -33.94 -11.49
C ASN A 44 -16.21 -33.18 -11.50
N PRO A 45 -15.30 -33.37 -10.53
CA PRO A 45 -13.96 -32.85 -10.65
C PRO A 45 -13.33 -33.56 -11.84
N ASN A 46 -13.23 -32.86 -12.97
CA ASN A 46 -12.41 -33.31 -14.07
C ASN A 46 -10.97 -33.44 -13.53
N PRO A 47 -10.34 -34.63 -13.50
CA PRO A 47 -9.01 -34.80 -12.90
C PRO A 47 -7.89 -34.12 -13.72
N ASN A 48 -8.23 -33.51 -14.85
CA ASN A 48 -7.29 -32.78 -15.69
C ASN A 48 -7.41 -31.26 -15.51
N PHE A 49 -7.33 -30.79 -14.26
CA PHE A 49 -6.85 -29.44 -14.00
C PHE A 49 -5.35 -29.44 -14.36
N THR A 50 -5.06 -29.26 -15.65
CA THR A 50 -3.73 -28.87 -16.09
C THR A 50 -3.36 -27.66 -15.28
N LYS A 51 -2.36 -27.81 -14.40
CA LYS A 51 -1.70 -26.69 -13.73
C LYS A 51 -1.49 -25.62 -14.80
N THR A 52 -2.18 -24.49 -14.68
CA THR A 52 -1.84 -23.29 -15.42
C THR A 52 -0.34 -23.14 -15.24
N PRO A 53 0.46 -23.01 -16.31
CA PRO A 53 1.90 -22.84 -16.16
C PRO A 53 2.08 -21.66 -15.21
N SER A 54 2.71 -21.89 -14.07
CA SER A 54 3.23 -20.82 -13.24
C SER A 54 4.23 -20.10 -14.13
N ILE A 55 3.79 -19.04 -14.83
CA ILE A 55 4.69 -18.19 -15.58
C ILE A 55 5.51 -17.49 -14.50
N SER A 56 6.65 -18.09 -14.14
CA SER A 56 7.71 -17.40 -13.44
C SER A 56 8.26 -16.40 -14.45
N THR A 57 7.59 -15.25 -14.60
CA THR A 57 8.18 -14.15 -15.36
C THR A 57 9.39 -13.72 -14.56
N ASN A 58 10.59 -13.99 -15.08
CA ASN A 58 11.84 -13.46 -14.55
C ASN A 58 11.86 -11.95 -14.83
N LEU A 59 10.98 -11.21 -14.15
CA LEU A 59 10.82 -9.79 -14.28
C LEU A 59 11.99 -9.13 -13.55
N SER A 60 12.54 -8.10 -14.19
CA SER A 60 13.69 -7.36 -13.70
C SER A 60 13.52 -5.89 -14.05
N ILE A 61 14.36 -5.03 -13.46
CA ILE A 61 14.31 -3.59 -13.69
C ILE A 61 14.38 -3.20 -15.18
N SER A 62 15.09 -3.97 -16.00
CA SER A 62 15.23 -3.69 -17.45
C SER A 62 13.91 -3.86 -18.22
N HIS A 63 12.91 -4.52 -17.65
CA HIS A 63 11.59 -4.70 -18.24
C HIS A 63 10.61 -3.57 -17.88
N LEU A 64 10.98 -2.66 -16.98
CA LEU A 64 10.19 -1.50 -16.60
C LEU A 64 10.70 -0.28 -17.37
N PHE A 65 9.78 0.59 -17.77
CA PHE A 65 10.07 1.88 -18.39
C PHE A 65 9.33 3.01 -17.67
N PHE A 66 10.06 3.92 -17.04
CA PHE A 66 9.52 5.02 -16.25
C PHE A 66 9.35 6.28 -17.12
N SER A 67 8.17 6.87 -17.07
CA SER A 67 7.82 8.13 -17.74
C SER A 67 7.40 9.14 -16.68
N ILE A 68 8.31 10.06 -16.34
CA ILE A 68 8.14 10.98 -15.22
C ILE A 68 7.66 12.34 -15.73
N ALA A 69 6.54 12.81 -15.20
CA ALA A 69 6.00 14.13 -15.48
C ALA A 69 6.70 15.18 -14.61
N ALA A 70 7.21 16.24 -15.24
CA ALA A 70 7.90 17.32 -14.55
C ALA A 70 7.50 18.68 -15.12
N SER A 71 7.80 19.76 -14.38
CA SER A 71 7.77 21.13 -14.90
C SER A 71 9.18 21.71 -14.91
N SER A 72 9.56 22.40 -15.98
CA SER A 72 10.86 23.07 -16.11
C SER A 72 11.14 24.03 -14.97
N SER A 73 10.09 24.62 -14.37
CA SER A 73 10.18 25.57 -13.26
C SER A 73 10.54 24.94 -11.91
N SER A 74 10.15 23.68 -11.66
CA SER A 74 10.38 22.97 -10.39
C SER A 74 11.42 21.86 -10.49
N PHE A 75 11.74 21.43 -11.72
CA PHE A 75 12.53 20.24 -11.97
C PHE A 75 13.91 20.26 -11.29
N SER A 76 14.62 21.39 -11.31
CA SER A 76 15.95 21.49 -10.67
C SER A 76 15.91 21.24 -9.16
N GLN A 77 14.82 21.64 -8.49
CA GLN A 77 14.62 21.45 -7.06
C GLN A 77 14.19 20.01 -6.73
N ARG A 78 13.52 19.33 -7.67
CA ARG A 78 12.94 17.99 -7.48
C ARG A 78 13.80 16.85 -8.03
N LEU A 79 14.74 17.15 -8.93
CA LEU A 79 15.73 16.21 -9.46
C LEU A 79 16.44 15.38 -8.36
N PRO A 80 16.78 15.93 -7.17
CA PRO A 80 17.32 15.12 -6.09
C PRO A 80 16.44 13.93 -5.66
N TYR A 81 15.10 14.03 -5.72
CA TYR A 81 14.22 12.89 -5.42
C TYR A 81 14.37 11.78 -6.46
N ILE A 82 14.46 12.14 -7.74
CA ILE A 82 14.66 11.19 -8.84
C ILE A 82 16.03 10.50 -8.70
N ASN A 83 17.08 11.25 -8.38
CA ASN A 83 18.44 10.74 -8.23
C ASN A 83 18.60 9.69 -7.12
N ILE A 84 17.67 9.62 -6.16
CA ILE A 84 17.72 8.63 -5.07
C ILE A 84 17.43 7.21 -5.59
N TRP A 85 16.50 7.07 -6.53
CA TRP A 85 16.05 5.76 -7.02
C TRP A 85 16.49 5.48 -8.46
N TYR A 86 16.79 6.51 -9.24
CA TYR A 86 17.33 6.37 -10.59
C TYR A 86 18.78 5.89 -10.57
N LYS A 87 19.03 4.75 -11.21
CA LYS A 87 20.38 4.21 -11.43
C LYS A 87 20.75 4.34 -12.92
N PRO A 88 21.73 5.18 -13.29
CA PRO A 88 22.19 5.29 -14.67
C PRO A 88 22.54 3.94 -15.28
N ASN A 89 22.21 3.73 -16.56
CA ASN A 89 22.42 2.48 -17.31
C ASN A 89 21.66 1.24 -16.82
N SER A 90 20.96 1.30 -15.68
CA SER A 90 20.17 0.19 -15.14
C SER A 90 18.67 0.44 -15.18
N THR A 91 18.26 1.70 -15.01
CA THR A 91 16.85 2.12 -14.97
C THR A 91 16.47 2.75 -16.29
N ASN A 92 15.45 2.23 -16.98
CA ASN A 92 14.91 2.89 -18.17
C ASN A 92 13.96 4.00 -17.74
N VAL A 93 14.34 5.25 -17.92
CA VAL A 93 13.52 6.39 -17.52
C VAL A 93 13.64 7.53 -18.53
N VAL A 94 12.56 8.28 -18.69
CA VAL A 94 12.52 9.58 -19.35
C VAL A 94 11.75 10.55 -18.48
N VAL A 95 12.24 11.79 -18.41
CA VAL A 95 11.52 12.91 -17.79
C VAL A 95 10.92 13.80 -18.87
N PHE A 96 9.63 14.08 -18.76
CA PHE A 96 8.86 14.93 -19.67
C PHE A 96 8.58 16.31 -19.06
N LEU A 97 9.23 17.33 -19.62
CA LEU A 97 9.05 18.74 -19.24
C LEU A 97 7.98 19.44 -20.07
N ASP A 98 7.41 20.50 -19.51
CA ASP A 98 6.51 21.43 -20.19
C ASP A 98 7.25 22.40 -21.12
N ASN A 99 8.49 22.78 -20.80
CA ASN A 99 9.32 23.67 -21.62
C ASN A 99 10.79 23.21 -21.61
N PRO A 100 11.59 23.61 -22.62
CA PRO A 100 13.04 23.45 -22.58
C PRO A 100 13.68 24.13 -21.36
N ILE A 101 14.77 23.57 -20.86
CA ILE A 101 15.60 24.18 -19.81
C ILE A 101 16.93 24.66 -20.41
N SER A 102 17.39 25.84 -19.99
CA SER A 102 18.63 26.45 -20.50
C SER A 102 19.89 25.74 -20.04
N THR A 103 19.86 25.11 -18.86
CA THR A 103 21.00 24.40 -18.28
C THR A 103 20.64 22.92 -18.17
N PRO A 104 21.15 22.05 -19.07
CA PRO A 104 20.92 20.62 -18.94
C PRO A 104 21.57 20.14 -17.64
N PRO A 105 20.90 19.25 -16.88
CA PRO A 105 21.49 18.69 -15.68
C PRO A 105 22.66 17.75 -16.04
N SER A 106 23.38 17.29 -15.02
CA SER A 106 24.57 16.46 -15.18
C SER A 106 24.33 15.25 -16.08
N VAL A 107 25.40 14.72 -16.70
CA VAL A 107 25.37 13.51 -17.54
C VAL A 107 24.79 12.29 -16.79
N SER A 108 24.82 12.30 -15.46
CA SER A 108 24.24 11.27 -14.59
C SER A 108 22.73 11.41 -14.36
N SER A 109 22.06 12.39 -14.97
CA SER A 109 20.62 12.61 -14.84
C SER A 109 19.83 11.81 -15.88
N PRO A 110 18.55 11.50 -15.63
CA PRO A 110 17.72 10.82 -16.62
C PRO A 110 17.57 11.66 -17.90
N PRO A 111 17.40 11.04 -19.08
CA PRO A 111 17.07 11.75 -20.32
C PRO A 111 15.84 12.64 -20.17
N ILE A 112 15.91 13.84 -20.74
CA ILE A 112 14.86 14.86 -20.67
C ILE A 112 14.29 15.12 -22.05
N ILE A 113 12.96 15.16 -22.13
CA ILE A 113 12.21 15.40 -23.35
C ILE A 113 11.15 16.46 -23.06
N VAL A 114 10.89 17.33 -24.03
CA VAL A 114 9.76 18.28 -23.93
C VAL A 114 8.51 17.59 -24.46
N SER A 115 7.44 17.62 -23.67
CA SER A 115 6.14 17.05 -24.05
C SER A 115 5.61 17.65 -25.35
N SER A 116 4.81 16.88 -26.07
CA SER A 116 4.16 17.36 -27.29
C SER A 116 3.16 18.48 -27.01
N ASP A 117 2.88 19.29 -28.04
CA ASP A 117 1.87 20.35 -27.94
C ASP A 117 0.47 19.77 -27.68
N THR A 118 -0.24 20.39 -26.73
CA THR A 118 -1.61 20.04 -26.34
C THR A 118 -2.59 21.21 -26.51
N SER A 119 -2.20 22.27 -27.21
CA SER A 119 -3.01 23.46 -27.47
C SER A 119 -4.39 23.14 -28.08
N ASN A 120 -4.47 22.12 -28.94
CA ASN A 120 -5.70 21.73 -29.65
C ASN A 120 -6.75 21.01 -28.79
N PHE A 121 -6.41 20.53 -27.58
CA PHE A 121 -7.36 19.80 -26.74
C PHE A 121 -8.24 20.76 -25.91
N PRO A 122 -9.56 20.58 -25.84
CA PRO A 122 -10.41 21.43 -25.02
C PRO A 122 -10.16 21.24 -23.51
N TYR A 123 -10.30 22.32 -22.73
CA TYR A 123 -10.24 22.29 -21.26
C TYR A 123 -11.32 23.20 -20.70
N SER A 124 -12.29 22.64 -19.98
CA SER A 124 -13.48 23.36 -19.51
C SER A 124 -13.65 23.34 -17.99
N PHE A 125 -12.69 22.81 -17.23
CA PHE A 125 -12.76 22.83 -15.77
C PHE A 125 -12.47 24.26 -15.23
N PRO A 126 -13.40 24.92 -14.53
CA PRO A 126 -13.31 26.36 -14.22
C PRO A 126 -12.16 26.84 -13.32
N SER A 127 -11.41 25.94 -12.67
CA SER A 127 -10.36 26.31 -11.69
C SER A 127 -9.15 25.37 -11.69
N GLY A 128 -8.94 24.65 -12.79
CA GLY A 128 -7.84 23.70 -12.91
C GLY A 128 -6.80 24.16 -13.92
N ARG A 129 -5.69 23.43 -14.00
CA ARG A 129 -4.57 23.79 -14.88
C ARG A 129 -4.63 22.98 -16.17
N ARG A 130 -4.57 23.66 -17.33
CA ARG A 130 -4.51 23.02 -18.65
C ARG A 130 -3.32 22.06 -18.79
N SER A 131 -2.25 22.28 -18.03
CA SER A 131 -1.09 21.38 -17.96
C SER A 131 -1.46 19.93 -17.63
N ALA A 132 -2.62 19.69 -17.00
CA ALA A 132 -3.16 18.34 -16.77
C ALA A 132 -3.36 17.53 -18.07
N ILE A 133 -3.69 18.18 -19.19
CA ILE A 133 -3.82 17.50 -20.49
C ILE A 133 -2.45 16.99 -20.95
N ARG A 134 -1.42 17.86 -20.87
CA ARG A 134 -0.03 17.49 -21.18
C ARG A 134 0.43 16.30 -20.35
N VAL A 135 0.22 16.34 -19.04
CA VAL A 135 0.63 15.26 -18.12
C VAL A 135 -0.10 13.95 -18.48
N ALA A 136 -1.41 13.99 -18.74
CA ALA A 136 -2.12 12.79 -19.21
C ALA A 136 -1.57 12.26 -20.54
N ARG A 137 -1.20 13.16 -21.46
CA ARG A 137 -0.68 12.82 -22.79
C ARG A 137 0.72 12.22 -22.76
N ILE A 138 1.44 12.28 -21.64
CA ILE A 138 2.75 11.61 -21.50
C ILE A 138 2.64 10.11 -21.84
N VAL A 139 1.50 9.46 -21.54
CA VAL A 139 1.25 8.08 -21.97
C VAL A 139 1.45 7.89 -23.47
N LYS A 140 0.98 8.83 -24.30
CA LYS A 140 1.21 8.80 -25.74
C LYS A 140 2.61 9.27 -26.13
N ASP A 141 3.11 10.36 -25.52
CA ASP A 141 4.45 10.89 -25.81
C ASP A 141 5.52 9.81 -25.62
N THR A 142 5.39 8.93 -24.62
CA THR A 142 6.28 7.78 -24.41
C THR A 142 6.32 6.85 -25.62
N PHE A 143 5.19 6.57 -26.29
CA PHE A 143 5.16 5.73 -27.48
C PHE A 143 5.61 6.45 -28.75
N ASP A 144 5.55 7.79 -28.78
CA ASP A 144 6.13 8.58 -29.86
C ASP A 144 7.68 8.50 -29.86
N LEU A 145 8.29 8.06 -28.74
CA LEU A 145 9.74 7.79 -28.64
C LEU A 145 10.19 6.52 -29.35
N VAL A 146 9.28 5.67 -29.85
CA VAL A 146 9.63 4.36 -30.45
C VAL A 146 10.60 4.45 -31.63
N LYS A 147 10.74 5.63 -32.25
CA LYS A 147 11.74 5.90 -33.29
C LYS A 147 13.18 5.83 -32.75
N ASN A 148 13.37 6.16 -31.48
CA ASN A 148 14.68 6.30 -30.82
C ASN A 148 14.86 5.31 -29.66
N VAL A 149 13.78 4.69 -29.17
CA VAL A 149 13.78 3.79 -28.02
C VAL A 149 13.12 2.47 -28.41
N ASN A 150 13.82 1.35 -28.19
CA ASN A 150 13.26 0.02 -28.43
C ASN A 150 12.51 -0.48 -27.20
N PHE A 151 11.18 -0.59 -27.31
CA PHE A 151 10.31 -1.12 -26.26
C PHE A 151 10.06 -2.63 -26.36
N SER A 152 10.76 -3.38 -27.23
CA SER A 152 10.51 -4.81 -27.44
C SER A 152 10.71 -5.65 -26.17
N ASN A 153 11.57 -5.20 -25.26
CA ASN A 153 11.84 -5.83 -23.98
C ASN A 153 11.14 -5.14 -22.79
N THR A 154 10.22 -4.22 -23.05
CA THR A 154 9.47 -3.51 -22.00
C THR A 154 8.17 -4.24 -21.73
N HIS A 155 7.98 -4.68 -20.49
CA HIS A 155 6.77 -5.37 -20.03
C HIS A 155 5.80 -4.43 -19.32
N TRP A 156 6.35 -3.41 -18.63
CA TRP A 156 5.57 -2.47 -17.83
C TRP A 156 6.01 -1.03 -18.09
N PHE A 157 5.02 -0.15 -18.26
CA PHE A 157 5.21 1.30 -18.36
C PHE A 157 4.74 1.95 -17.08
N ILE A 158 5.65 2.63 -16.39
CA ILE A 158 5.41 3.25 -15.08
C ILE A 158 5.31 4.76 -15.27
N PHE A 159 4.29 5.37 -14.70
CA PHE A 159 4.05 6.81 -14.79
C PHE A 159 4.00 7.39 -13.38
N GLY A 160 4.54 8.60 -13.21
CA GLY A 160 4.52 9.34 -11.94
C GLY A 160 5.08 10.75 -12.08
N ASP A 161 5.11 11.48 -10.98
CA ASP A 161 5.56 12.88 -10.92
C ASP A 161 7.03 13.01 -10.46
N ASP A 162 7.65 14.16 -10.73
CA ASP A 162 9.07 14.45 -10.40
C ASP A 162 9.38 14.58 -8.91
N ASP A 163 8.35 14.64 -8.06
CA ASP A 163 8.41 14.61 -6.60
C ASP A 163 7.96 13.25 -6.01
N THR A 164 7.92 12.21 -6.85
CA THR A 164 7.61 10.84 -6.46
C THR A 164 8.90 10.02 -6.31
N VAL A 165 9.05 9.35 -5.17
CA VAL A 165 10.17 8.44 -4.92
C VAL A 165 9.69 7.01 -5.10
N PHE A 166 10.28 6.28 -6.05
CA PHE A 166 9.92 4.89 -6.35
C PHE A 166 10.84 3.87 -5.65
N PHE A 167 10.26 2.79 -5.14
CA PHE A 167 10.97 1.66 -4.54
C PHE A 167 11.08 0.55 -5.59
N VAL A 168 12.04 0.70 -6.51
CA VAL A 168 12.08 -0.02 -7.78
C VAL A 168 12.15 -1.54 -7.62
N ASP A 169 12.95 -2.06 -6.68
CA ASP A 169 13.04 -3.51 -6.45
C ASP A 169 11.70 -4.09 -5.94
N ASN A 170 10.98 -3.35 -5.11
CA ASN A 170 9.63 -3.74 -4.67
C ASN A 170 8.63 -3.68 -5.82
N LEU A 171 8.73 -2.67 -6.68
CA LEU A 171 7.87 -2.51 -7.85
C LEU A 171 8.05 -3.67 -8.84
N VAL A 172 9.29 -4.08 -9.13
CA VAL A 172 9.58 -5.28 -9.94
C VAL A 172 8.91 -6.51 -9.31
N SER A 173 9.10 -6.70 -8.02
CA SER A 173 8.58 -7.89 -7.31
C SER A 173 7.05 -7.93 -7.27
N VAL A 174 6.40 -6.79 -7.07
CA VAL A 174 4.93 -6.69 -7.05
C VAL A 174 4.34 -6.88 -8.45
N LEU A 175 4.94 -6.28 -9.49
CA LEU A 175 4.46 -6.43 -10.85
C LEU A 175 4.64 -7.84 -11.41
N ALA A 176 5.59 -8.62 -10.86
CA ALA A 176 5.75 -10.04 -11.20
C ALA A 176 4.55 -10.92 -10.78
N LYS A 177 3.61 -10.41 -9.95
CA LYS A 177 2.34 -11.09 -9.64
C LYS A 177 1.40 -11.17 -10.86
N TYR A 178 1.58 -10.29 -11.83
CA TYR A 178 0.68 -10.09 -12.95
C TYR A 178 1.29 -10.61 -14.26
N ASP A 179 0.46 -11.27 -15.07
CA ASP A 179 0.81 -11.63 -16.44
C ASP A 179 0.88 -10.36 -17.32
N TYR A 180 2.09 -9.88 -17.61
CA TYR A 180 2.30 -8.65 -18.37
C TYR A 180 1.75 -8.71 -19.81
N GLU A 181 1.39 -9.89 -20.33
CA GLU A 181 0.76 -10.04 -21.65
C GLU A 181 -0.76 -9.76 -21.62
N LYS A 182 -1.36 -9.63 -20.43
CA LYS A 182 -2.76 -9.20 -20.26
C LYS A 182 -2.86 -7.70 -20.01
N TRP A 183 -4.08 -7.18 -20.06
CA TRP A 183 -4.34 -5.76 -19.83
C TRP A 183 -4.47 -5.49 -18.34
N TYR A 184 -3.48 -4.79 -17.77
CA TYR A 184 -3.45 -4.41 -16.37
C TYR A 184 -3.17 -2.92 -16.22
N TYR A 185 -4.02 -2.27 -15.44
CA TYR A 185 -3.82 -0.93 -14.90
C TYR A 185 -3.63 -1.08 -13.39
N VAL A 186 -2.41 -0.89 -12.92
CA VAL A 186 -2.01 -1.18 -11.53
C VAL A 186 -1.63 0.12 -10.84
N GLY A 187 -2.10 0.35 -9.63
CA GLY A 187 -1.82 1.57 -8.87
C GLY A 187 -2.67 1.60 -7.60
N TYR A 188 -2.81 2.78 -6.98
CA TYR A 188 -3.65 2.88 -5.80
C TYR A 188 -4.33 4.24 -5.63
N ASN A 189 -5.28 4.25 -4.71
CA ASN A 189 -6.05 5.40 -4.30
C ASN A 189 -5.24 6.36 -3.43
N SER A 190 -5.79 7.57 -3.27
CA SER A 190 -5.32 8.51 -2.28
C SER A 190 -5.64 8.02 -0.85
N GLU A 191 -4.80 8.37 0.13
CA GLU A 191 -5.10 8.18 1.55
C GLU A 191 -6.29 9.04 2.02
N SER A 192 -6.59 10.11 1.27
CA SER A 192 -7.69 11.02 1.57
C SER A 192 -9.01 10.50 1.01
N TYR A 193 -9.96 10.20 1.89
CA TYR A 193 -11.31 9.80 1.49
C TYR A 193 -11.97 10.85 0.58
N GLU A 194 -11.83 12.14 0.92
CA GLU A 194 -12.42 13.25 0.16
C GLU A 194 -11.86 13.36 -1.27
N GLN A 195 -10.57 13.05 -1.47
CA GLN A 195 -10.00 13.05 -2.82
C GLN A 195 -10.55 11.90 -3.66
N ASN A 196 -10.71 10.71 -3.07
CA ASN A 196 -11.30 9.56 -3.76
C ASN A 196 -12.78 9.77 -4.08
N GLU A 197 -13.57 10.28 -3.13
CA GLU A 197 -14.98 10.60 -3.34
C GLU A 197 -15.16 11.63 -4.46
N LYS A 198 -14.28 12.64 -4.52
CA LYS A 198 -14.35 13.70 -5.52
C LYS A 198 -13.91 13.24 -6.92
N TYR A 199 -12.90 12.38 -7.02
CA TYR A 199 -12.31 12.00 -8.31
C TYR A 199 -12.72 10.59 -8.74
N SER A 200 -12.30 9.55 -8.01
CA SER A 200 -12.78 8.17 -8.17
C SER A 200 -12.12 7.25 -7.15
N PHE A 201 -12.86 6.22 -6.68
CA PHE A 201 -12.29 5.09 -5.94
C PHE A 201 -11.64 4.04 -6.87
N ASP A 202 -11.88 4.12 -8.17
CA ASP A 202 -11.37 3.18 -9.19
C ASP A 202 -10.19 3.75 -10.01
N MET A 203 -9.63 4.89 -9.61
CA MET A 203 -8.54 5.58 -10.30
C MET A 203 -7.24 5.47 -9.50
N ALA A 204 -6.15 5.12 -10.18
CA ALA A 204 -4.82 5.30 -9.59
C ALA A 204 -4.46 6.79 -9.62
N PHE A 205 -4.05 7.32 -8.48
CA PHE A 205 -3.60 8.70 -8.38
C PHE A 205 -2.19 8.83 -8.97
N GLY A 206 -1.99 9.80 -9.85
CA GLY A 206 -0.80 9.91 -10.70
C GLY A 206 0.46 10.27 -9.93
N GLY A 207 0.33 11.08 -8.88
CA GLY A 207 1.46 11.38 -7.97
C GLY A 207 1.93 10.12 -7.24
N GLY A 208 1.01 9.29 -6.73
CA GLY A 208 1.34 7.97 -6.20
C GLY A 208 1.96 7.06 -7.26
N GLY A 209 1.73 7.33 -8.53
CA GLY A 209 2.25 6.57 -9.65
C GLY A 209 1.37 5.37 -9.99
N PHE A 210 1.49 4.92 -11.24
CA PHE A 210 0.77 3.75 -11.74
C PHE A 210 1.56 3.02 -12.81
N ALA A 211 1.23 1.74 -13.00
CA ALA A 211 1.81 0.89 -14.02
C ALA A 211 0.75 0.44 -15.03
N LEU A 212 1.12 0.45 -16.30
CA LEU A 212 0.36 -0.15 -17.39
C LEU A 212 1.16 -1.32 -17.95
N SER A 213 0.52 -2.46 -18.13
CA SER A 213 1.13 -3.55 -18.89
C SER A 213 1.34 -3.11 -20.35
N ALA A 214 2.38 -3.62 -21.00
CA ALA A 214 2.75 -3.25 -22.35
C ALA A 214 1.60 -3.28 -23.38
N PRO A 215 0.75 -4.33 -23.47
CA PRO A 215 -0.34 -4.35 -24.43
C PRO A 215 -1.41 -3.27 -24.15
N LEU A 216 -1.73 -3.00 -22.88
CA LEU A 216 -2.68 -1.95 -22.51
C LEU A 216 -2.12 -0.56 -22.84
N ALA A 217 -0.87 -0.29 -22.45
CA ALA A 217 -0.21 0.98 -22.71
C ALA A 217 -0.18 1.31 -24.21
N LYS A 218 0.12 0.30 -25.05
CA LYS A 218 0.15 0.42 -26.52
C LYS A 218 -1.22 0.76 -27.11
N VAL A 219 -2.29 0.13 -26.63
CA VAL A 219 -3.65 0.42 -27.11
C VAL A 219 -4.10 1.79 -26.62
N LEU A 220 -3.87 2.10 -25.35
CA LEU A 220 -4.20 3.39 -24.75
C LEU A 220 -3.55 4.54 -25.52
N ALA A 221 -2.24 4.47 -25.80
CA ALA A 221 -1.52 5.50 -26.56
C ALA A 221 -2.12 5.77 -27.95
N ARG A 222 -2.69 4.75 -28.62
CA ARG A 222 -3.35 4.91 -29.92
C ARG A 222 -4.66 5.67 -29.84
N VAL A 223 -5.45 5.44 -28.79
CA VAL A 223 -6.79 6.04 -28.64
C VAL A 223 -6.80 7.32 -27.81
N LEU A 224 -5.72 7.60 -27.07
CA LEU A 224 -5.63 8.62 -26.03
C LEU A 224 -6.08 10.00 -26.53
N ASP A 225 -5.56 10.49 -27.65
CA ASP A 225 -5.91 11.83 -28.16
C ASP A 225 -7.41 11.97 -28.40
N SER A 226 -8.06 10.96 -29.01
CA SER A 226 -9.51 10.99 -29.21
C SER A 226 -10.28 11.00 -27.89
N CYS A 227 -9.78 10.28 -26.88
CA CYS A 227 -10.35 10.23 -25.55
C CYS A 227 -10.22 11.57 -24.83
N LEU A 228 -9.05 12.22 -24.89
CA LEU A 228 -8.83 13.54 -24.29
C LEU A 228 -9.82 14.59 -24.81
N MET A 229 -10.26 14.49 -26.08
CA MET A 229 -11.30 15.36 -26.64
C MET A 229 -12.68 15.18 -25.98
N ARG A 230 -13.00 13.98 -25.48
CA ARG A 230 -14.28 13.65 -24.84
C ARG A 230 -14.37 14.11 -23.38
N TYR A 231 -13.23 14.29 -22.71
CA TYR A 231 -13.17 14.63 -21.28
C TYR A 231 -12.55 16.01 -20.97
N PRO A 232 -12.99 17.11 -21.62
CA PRO A 232 -12.46 18.45 -21.33
C PRO A 232 -12.79 18.94 -19.92
N HIS A 233 -13.85 18.39 -19.33
CA HIS A 233 -14.41 18.80 -18.04
C HIS A 233 -13.69 18.17 -16.84
N LEU A 234 -12.77 17.21 -17.02
CA LEU A 234 -12.07 16.60 -15.90
C LEU A 234 -11.01 17.54 -15.31
N TYR A 235 -10.75 17.42 -14.01
CA TYR A 235 -9.81 18.29 -13.30
C TYR A 235 -8.34 17.99 -13.67
N GLY A 236 -7.86 16.80 -13.31
CA GLY A 236 -6.45 16.40 -13.38
C GLY A 236 -6.11 15.48 -14.54
N SER A 237 -4.83 15.12 -14.65
CA SER A 237 -4.32 14.14 -15.61
C SER A 237 -4.85 12.75 -15.33
N ASP A 238 -4.89 12.38 -14.06
CA ASP A 238 -5.11 11.00 -13.63
C ASP A 238 -6.53 10.58 -13.94
N SER A 239 -7.50 11.48 -13.71
CA SER A 239 -8.90 11.25 -14.09
C SER A 239 -9.07 11.07 -15.59
N ARG A 240 -8.25 11.74 -16.41
CA ARG A 240 -8.29 11.57 -17.87
C ARG A 240 -7.72 10.22 -18.28
N VAL A 241 -6.55 9.86 -17.77
CA VAL A 241 -5.95 8.54 -18.03
C VAL A 241 -6.90 7.44 -17.60
N PHE A 242 -7.44 7.52 -16.38
CA PHE A 242 -8.44 6.58 -15.88
C PHE A 242 -9.68 6.51 -16.78
N SER A 243 -10.26 7.64 -17.19
CA SER A 243 -11.44 7.63 -18.07
C SER A 243 -11.14 6.93 -19.40
N CYS A 244 -9.96 7.15 -19.97
CA CYS A 244 -9.54 6.48 -21.20
C CYS A 244 -9.28 4.98 -21.02
N VAL A 245 -8.71 4.58 -19.87
CA VAL A 245 -8.55 3.16 -19.52
C VAL A 245 -9.90 2.50 -19.29
N ALA A 246 -10.85 3.20 -18.67
CA ALA A 246 -12.21 2.73 -18.44
C ALA A 246 -13.00 2.54 -19.75
N GLU A 247 -12.81 3.40 -20.75
CA GLU A 247 -13.36 3.20 -22.10
C GLU A 247 -12.84 1.91 -22.77
N LEU A 248 -11.64 1.47 -22.42
CA LEU A 248 -11.07 0.20 -22.85
C LEU A 248 -11.57 -0.99 -22.01
N GLY A 249 -12.43 -0.76 -21.03
CA GLY A 249 -13.02 -1.80 -20.17
C GLY A 249 -12.08 -2.37 -19.12
N VAL A 250 -10.95 -1.70 -18.82
CA VAL A 250 -9.99 -2.17 -17.81
C VAL A 250 -10.25 -1.47 -16.48
N ARG A 251 -10.25 -2.25 -15.40
CA ARG A 251 -10.38 -1.75 -14.02
C ARG A 251 -9.01 -1.60 -13.36
N LEU A 252 -8.94 -0.74 -12.35
CA LEU A 252 -7.78 -0.62 -11.50
C LEU A 252 -7.55 -1.92 -10.71
N ALA A 253 -6.32 -2.39 -10.74
CA ALA A 253 -5.79 -3.36 -9.80
C ALA A 253 -5.08 -2.61 -8.67
N HIS A 254 -5.66 -2.68 -7.49
CA HIS A 254 -5.19 -1.97 -6.30
C HIS A 254 -3.93 -2.60 -5.70
N GLU A 255 -2.86 -1.83 -5.64
CA GLU A 255 -1.61 -2.17 -4.95
C GLU A 255 -1.32 -1.16 -3.82
N PRO A 256 -1.66 -1.45 -2.56
CA PRO A 256 -1.64 -0.49 -1.45
C PRO A 256 -0.31 0.16 -1.12
N GLY A 257 0.79 -0.29 -1.73
CA GLY A 257 2.12 0.30 -1.56
C GLY A 257 2.38 1.53 -2.42
N PHE A 258 1.50 1.87 -3.37
CA PHE A 258 1.56 3.17 -4.04
C PHE A 258 0.90 4.23 -3.15
N HIS A 259 1.66 5.27 -2.78
CA HIS A 259 1.17 6.33 -1.91
C HIS A 259 1.15 7.68 -2.59
N GLN A 260 -0.06 8.23 -2.77
CA GLN A 260 -0.26 9.62 -3.19
C GLN A 260 0.12 10.59 -2.05
N VAL A 261 -0.03 10.18 -0.79
CA VAL A 261 0.23 10.99 0.40
C VAL A 261 -0.50 12.34 0.34
N ASP A 262 -1.81 12.31 0.05
CA ASP A 262 -2.66 13.49 0.21
C ASP A 262 -2.98 13.71 1.71
N VAL A 263 -1.93 13.96 2.48
CA VAL A 263 -1.94 14.38 3.87
C VAL A 263 -0.87 15.46 4.05
N ARG A 264 -0.81 16.07 5.24
CA ARG A 264 0.16 17.13 5.57
C ARG A 264 0.78 16.87 6.93
N GLY A 265 1.93 17.49 7.18
CA GLY A 265 2.62 17.38 8.47
C GLY A 265 3.44 16.10 8.55
N ASP A 266 3.43 15.46 9.70
CA ASP A 266 4.29 14.33 10.01
C ASP A 266 3.69 12.98 9.55
N LEU A 267 4.42 12.28 8.66
CA LEU A 267 4.04 10.97 8.13
C LEU A 267 4.32 9.79 9.07
N PHE A 268 4.92 10.03 10.24
CA PHE A 268 5.35 8.99 11.17
C PHE A 268 4.28 7.91 11.39
N GLY A 269 3.03 8.30 11.65
CA GLY A 269 1.94 7.35 11.88
C GLY A 269 1.65 6.42 10.70
N ILE A 270 1.75 6.91 9.45
CA ILE A 270 1.56 6.11 8.23
C ILE A 270 2.73 5.15 8.04
N LEU A 271 3.95 5.66 8.17
CA LEU A 271 5.15 4.86 7.90
C LEU A 271 5.43 3.83 9.00
N ALA A 272 5.18 4.17 10.27
CA ALA A 272 5.46 3.30 11.41
C ALA A 272 4.45 2.14 11.60
N ALA A 273 3.29 2.23 10.96
CA ALA A 273 2.25 1.21 10.95
C ALA A 273 1.84 0.83 9.52
N HIS A 274 2.82 0.86 8.60
CA HIS A 274 2.58 0.54 7.19
C HIS A 274 2.03 -0.90 7.05
N PRO A 275 1.07 -1.14 6.15
CA PRO A 275 0.53 -2.47 5.88
C PRO A 275 1.60 -3.46 5.41
N LEU A 276 1.25 -4.75 5.38
CA LEU A 276 2.15 -5.82 4.91
C LEU A 276 2.42 -5.81 3.40
N SER A 277 1.78 -4.92 2.64
CA SER A 277 2.14 -4.70 1.24
C SER A 277 3.53 -4.09 1.15
N PRO A 278 4.36 -4.48 0.18
CA PRO A 278 5.62 -3.77 -0.08
C PRO A 278 5.36 -2.30 -0.40
N LEU A 279 6.19 -1.41 0.12
CA LEU A 279 6.17 0.00 -0.25
C LEU A 279 6.65 0.16 -1.70
N LEU A 280 5.90 0.87 -2.54
CA LEU A 280 6.15 1.02 -3.99
C LEU A 280 6.50 2.45 -4.38
N SER A 281 5.85 3.43 -3.76
CA SER A 281 6.14 4.84 -3.99
C SER A 281 5.75 5.71 -2.80
N LEU A 282 6.37 6.89 -2.71
CA LEU A 282 5.95 7.97 -1.83
C LEU A 282 5.89 9.28 -2.61
N HIS A 283 4.70 9.85 -2.71
CA HIS A 283 4.44 11.25 -3.10
C HIS A 283 4.07 12.05 -1.84
N HIS A 284 3.51 13.25 -1.88
CA HIS A 284 4.23 14.43 -2.31
C HIS A 284 5.18 14.90 -1.19
N LEU A 285 6.45 14.49 -1.20
CA LEU A 285 7.32 14.68 -0.03
C LEU A 285 7.61 16.15 0.32
N ASP A 286 7.51 17.08 -0.64
CA ASP A 286 7.60 18.52 -0.35
C ASP A 286 6.46 19.07 0.52
N ALA A 287 5.31 18.38 0.57
CA ALA A 287 4.13 18.82 1.31
C ALA A 287 4.10 18.31 2.76
N VAL A 288 5.04 17.44 3.13
CA VAL A 288 5.11 16.78 4.44
C VAL A 288 6.39 17.16 5.19
N GLU A 289 6.47 16.86 6.47
CA GLU A 289 7.69 17.05 7.27
C GLU A 289 8.75 16.01 6.87
N PRO A 290 10.06 16.28 7.08
CA PRO A 290 11.11 15.29 6.83
C PRO A 290 10.84 13.99 7.59
N LEU A 291 11.12 12.84 6.95
CA LEU A 291 10.81 11.52 7.52
C LEU A 291 11.58 11.24 8.83
N PHE A 292 12.76 11.84 8.98
CA PHE A 292 13.63 11.71 10.14
C PHE A 292 13.87 13.08 10.81
N PRO A 293 13.88 13.15 12.15
CA PRO A 293 14.18 14.38 12.87
C PRO A 293 15.57 14.94 12.53
N GLY A 294 15.69 16.27 12.46
CA GLY A 294 16.97 16.95 12.25
C GLY A 294 17.56 16.83 10.84
N MET A 295 16.84 16.23 9.89
CA MET A 295 17.25 16.11 8.48
C MET A 295 16.40 17.01 7.57
N THR A 296 16.95 17.39 6.42
CA THR A 296 16.13 17.92 5.31
C THR A 296 15.30 16.79 4.68
N ARG A 297 14.29 17.13 3.88
CA ARG A 297 13.46 16.12 3.17
C ARG A 297 14.29 15.17 2.33
N ILE A 298 15.20 15.69 1.51
CA ILE A 298 16.09 14.88 0.66
C ILE A 298 17.00 13.99 1.50
N GLN A 299 17.66 14.55 2.53
CA GLN A 299 18.52 13.76 3.42
C GLN A 299 17.74 12.65 4.15
N ALA A 300 16.51 12.92 4.56
CA ALA A 300 15.66 11.93 5.22
C ALA A 300 15.29 10.76 4.28
N VAL A 301 14.99 11.04 3.01
CA VAL A 301 14.72 9.99 2.02
C VAL A 301 15.99 9.22 1.68
N ASP A 302 17.11 9.90 1.45
CA ASP A 302 18.41 9.25 1.21
C ASP A 302 18.80 8.32 2.39
N HIS A 303 18.55 8.77 3.62
CA HIS A 303 18.77 7.98 4.82
C HIS A 303 17.84 6.75 4.90
N LEU A 304 16.56 6.86 4.53
CA LEU A 304 15.66 5.71 4.39
C LEU A 304 16.20 4.70 3.36
N PHE A 305 16.77 5.20 2.26
CA PHE A 305 17.29 4.38 1.17
C PHE A 305 18.51 3.53 1.57
N LYS A 306 19.19 3.84 2.68
CA LYS A 306 20.19 2.93 3.25
C LYS A 306 19.58 1.58 3.64
N ALA A 307 18.37 1.59 4.21
CA ALA A 307 17.65 0.37 4.54
C ALA A 307 17.01 -0.28 3.32
N VAL A 308 16.46 0.52 2.39
CA VAL A 308 15.93 0.03 1.10
C VAL A 308 16.99 -0.74 0.33
N ASN A 309 18.22 -0.23 0.25
CA ASN A 309 19.30 -0.92 -0.47
C ASN A 309 19.78 -2.20 0.23
N ALA A 310 19.47 -2.39 1.51
CA ALA A 310 19.88 -3.56 2.28
C ALA A 310 18.83 -4.69 2.21
N ASP A 311 17.57 -4.39 2.52
CA ASP A 311 16.44 -5.34 2.42
C ASP A 311 15.18 -4.62 1.91
N PRO A 312 15.06 -4.39 0.59
CA PRO A 312 13.98 -3.59 0.02
C PRO A 312 12.59 -4.17 0.32
N ALA A 313 12.46 -5.50 0.33
CA ALA A 313 11.20 -6.20 0.60
C ALA A 313 10.64 -5.93 2.01
N ARG A 314 11.50 -5.51 2.93
CA ARG A 314 11.20 -5.36 4.35
C ARG A 314 10.98 -3.91 4.77
N ILE A 315 11.24 -2.94 3.89
CA ILE A 315 11.14 -1.53 4.24
C ILE A 315 9.73 -1.19 4.74
N LEU A 316 9.66 -0.56 5.91
CA LEU A 316 8.43 -0.20 6.64
C LEU A 316 7.56 -1.39 7.08
N GLU A 317 8.00 -2.63 6.91
CA GLU A 317 7.25 -3.76 7.42
C GLU A 317 7.11 -3.60 8.94
N GLN A 318 5.86 -3.52 9.41
CA GLN A 318 5.59 -3.46 10.83
C GLN A 318 5.81 -4.86 11.46
N ILE A 319 6.49 -4.98 12.58
CA ILE A 319 6.61 -6.22 13.34
C ILE A 319 6.34 -5.89 14.81
N VAL A 320 5.54 -6.71 15.50
CA VAL A 320 5.16 -6.47 16.89
C VAL A 320 5.67 -7.62 17.76
N CYS A 321 6.45 -7.28 18.77
CA CYS A 321 7.10 -8.18 19.72
C CYS A 321 6.62 -7.87 21.13
N TYR A 322 6.50 -8.89 21.97
CA TYR A 322 6.08 -8.75 23.36
C TYR A 322 7.20 -9.19 24.30
N ASP A 323 7.69 -8.28 25.13
CA ASP A 323 8.57 -8.62 26.24
C ASP A 323 7.74 -8.81 27.51
N LYS A 324 7.42 -10.07 27.80
CA LYS A 324 6.63 -10.42 28.99
C LYS A 324 7.38 -10.16 30.29
N SER A 325 8.72 -10.19 30.27
CA SER A 325 9.54 -10.05 31.48
C SER A 325 9.52 -8.61 31.96
N ASN A 326 9.56 -7.66 31.03
CA ASN A 326 9.55 -6.23 31.32
C ASN A 326 8.19 -5.56 31.08
N LEU A 327 7.16 -6.34 30.70
CA LEU A 327 5.84 -5.85 30.31
C LEU A 327 5.93 -4.74 29.26
N LEU A 328 6.63 -5.01 28.16
CA LEU A 328 6.74 -4.07 27.04
C LEU A 328 6.11 -4.64 25.77
N THR A 329 5.58 -3.76 24.95
CA THR A 329 5.27 -4.05 23.55
C THR A 329 6.17 -3.25 22.63
N VAL A 330 6.83 -3.91 21.69
CA VAL A 330 7.78 -3.30 20.75
C VAL A 330 7.21 -3.41 19.35
N SER A 331 6.90 -2.29 18.71
CA SER A 331 6.47 -2.23 17.32
C SER A 331 7.62 -1.70 16.47
N VAL A 332 8.27 -2.58 15.72
CA VAL A 332 9.31 -2.27 14.74
C VAL A 332 8.64 -1.89 13.42
N SER A 333 9.04 -0.79 12.81
CA SER A 333 8.82 -0.47 11.40
C SER A 333 10.19 -0.57 10.73
N TRP A 334 10.47 -1.71 10.11
CA TRP A 334 11.83 -2.08 9.76
C TRP A 334 12.45 -1.08 8.78
N GLY A 335 13.67 -0.61 9.09
CA GLY A 335 14.36 0.40 8.30
C GLY A 335 13.87 1.84 8.51
N TYR A 336 12.97 2.09 9.46
CA TYR A 336 12.46 3.44 9.73
C TYR A 336 12.47 3.79 11.22
N ALA A 337 11.63 3.15 12.03
CA ALA A 337 11.48 3.50 13.44
C ALA A 337 11.04 2.31 14.30
N VAL A 338 11.28 2.37 15.60
CA VAL A 338 10.78 1.41 16.60
C VAL A 338 10.02 2.17 17.67
N GLN A 339 8.82 1.71 17.97
CA GLN A 339 7.98 2.23 19.06
C GLN A 339 7.99 1.24 20.23
N VAL A 340 8.31 1.72 21.44
CA VAL A 340 8.28 0.93 22.67
C VAL A 340 7.17 1.44 23.58
N PHE A 341 6.19 0.58 23.84
CA PHE A 341 5.05 0.82 24.70
C PHE A 341 5.27 0.16 26.06
N GLU A 342 4.89 0.85 27.13
CA GLU A 342 4.84 0.29 28.49
C GLU A 342 3.50 -0.41 28.66
N GLY A 343 3.54 -1.73 28.83
CA GLY A 343 2.36 -2.60 28.91
C GLY A 343 2.22 -3.55 27.72
N ASN A 344 1.18 -4.38 27.79
CA ASN A 344 0.77 -5.30 26.74
C ASN A 344 -0.28 -4.60 25.86
N GLU A 345 0.14 -4.10 24.71
CA GLU A 345 -0.75 -3.48 23.71
C GLU A 345 -1.38 -4.55 22.83
N LEU A 346 -2.64 -4.36 22.45
CA LEU A 346 -3.28 -5.31 21.53
C LEU A 346 -2.81 -5.05 20.10
N LEU A 347 -2.41 -6.11 19.38
CA LEU A 347 -1.99 -5.97 17.98
C LEU A 347 -3.00 -5.20 17.11
N PRO A 348 -4.32 -5.47 17.14
CA PRO A 348 -5.30 -4.69 16.37
C PRO A 348 -5.24 -3.17 16.63
N ASP A 349 -4.94 -2.76 17.87
CA ASP A 349 -4.82 -1.34 18.24
C ASP A 349 -3.51 -0.74 17.69
N LEU A 350 -2.46 -1.55 17.53
CA LEU A 350 -1.19 -1.14 16.91
C LEU A 350 -1.24 -1.10 15.38
N LEU A 351 -2.20 -1.78 14.74
CA LEU A 351 -2.44 -1.70 13.30
C LEU A 351 -3.12 -0.39 12.89
N SER A 352 -3.80 0.28 13.83
CA SER A 352 -4.41 1.58 13.59
C SER A 352 -3.38 2.70 13.72
N LEU A 353 -3.42 3.67 12.82
CA LEU A 353 -2.36 4.68 12.68
C LEU A 353 -2.51 5.78 13.74
N PHE A 354 -1.40 6.26 14.29
CA PHE A 354 -1.43 7.54 15.00
C PHE A 354 -1.64 8.69 14.00
N PRO A 355 -2.62 9.57 14.20
CA PRO A 355 -2.84 10.74 13.35
C PRO A 355 -1.80 11.84 13.63
N THR A 356 -0.53 11.58 13.31
CA THR A 356 0.57 12.57 13.34
C THR A 356 0.47 13.58 12.19
N PHE A 357 -0.34 13.24 11.18
CA PHE A 357 -0.61 14.01 9.98
C PHE A 357 -1.97 14.74 10.07
N ARG A 358 -2.21 15.62 9.10
CA ARG A 358 -3.45 16.39 8.93
C ARG A 358 -4.06 16.15 7.54
N PRO A 359 -5.37 16.39 7.36
CA PRO A 359 -6.02 16.26 6.06
C PRO A 359 -5.37 17.14 4.98
N TRP A 360 -5.44 16.68 3.72
CA TRP A 360 -4.96 17.45 2.56
C TRP A 360 -5.61 18.82 2.44
N LYS A 361 -6.94 18.85 2.62
CA LYS A 361 -7.73 20.08 2.57
C LYS A 361 -7.42 20.94 3.78
N ARG A 362 -7.09 22.21 3.55
CA ARG A 362 -6.82 23.19 4.60
C ARG A 362 -8.14 23.79 5.11
N GLY A 363 -8.27 23.95 6.42
CA GLY A 363 -9.37 24.67 7.05
C GLY A 363 -9.63 24.21 8.48
N LYS A 364 -10.21 25.10 9.31
CA LYS A 364 -10.48 24.79 10.73
C LYS A 364 -11.59 23.74 10.93
N ASN A 365 -12.50 23.60 9.97
CA ASN A 365 -13.68 22.72 10.05
C ASN A 365 -13.60 21.53 9.06
N VAL A 366 -12.41 21.15 8.61
CA VAL A 366 -12.25 20.00 7.70
C VAL A 366 -12.38 18.72 8.51
N ALA A 367 -13.32 17.85 8.12
CA ALA A 367 -13.45 16.54 8.72
C ALA A 367 -12.26 15.65 8.30
N ALA A 368 -11.57 15.06 9.27
CA ALA A 368 -10.47 14.16 8.99
C ALA A 368 -11.01 12.77 8.61
N LYS A 369 -11.19 12.53 7.30
CA LYS A 369 -11.61 11.24 6.75
C LYS A 369 -10.50 10.65 5.90
N TYR A 370 -10.09 9.43 6.23
CA TYR A 370 -9.00 8.69 5.58
C TYR A 370 -9.48 7.34 5.08
N MET A 371 -8.69 6.72 4.19
CA MET A 371 -8.92 5.34 3.70
C MET A 371 -8.42 4.26 4.69
N PHE A 372 -8.13 4.64 5.93
CA PHE A 372 -7.64 3.77 7.00
C PHE A 372 -8.16 4.22 8.36
N ASN A 373 -8.08 3.31 9.33
CA ASN A 373 -8.43 3.60 10.71
C ASN A 373 -7.28 4.35 11.42
N THR A 374 -7.65 5.37 12.18
CA THR A 374 -6.75 6.06 13.10
C THR A 374 -7.11 5.72 14.54
N ARG A 375 -6.14 5.87 15.44
CA ARG A 375 -6.32 5.71 16.88
C ARG A 375 -6.09 7.02 17.62
N VAL A 376 -6.46 7.05 18.91
CA VAL A 376 -6.24 8.19 19.77
C VAL A 376 -4.75 8.53 19.80
N PHE A 377 -4.40 9.78 19.51
CA PHE A 377 -3.05 10.31 19.69
C PHE A 377 -2.99 11.14 20.97
N PRO A 378 -2.37 10.64 22.06
CA PRO A 378 -2.35 11.36 23.33
C PRO A 378 -1.75 12.76 23.20
N SER A 379 -2.46 13.78 23.69
CA SER A 379 -1.95 15.14 23.71
C SER A 379 -0.73 15.29 24.62
N ASP A 380 -0.73 14.53 25.72
CA ASP A 380 0.41 14.40 26.65
C ASP A 380 1.52 13.54 26.00
N PRO A 381 2.70 14.11 25.71
CA PRO A 381 3.82 13.37 25.12
C PRO A 381 4.30 12.20 25.99
N CYS A 382 4.11 12.25 27.31
CA CYS A 382 4.56 11.21 28.22
C CYS A 382 3.69 9.95 28.19
N LYS A 383 2.47 10.05 27.66
CA LYS A 383 1.58 8.91 27.38
C LYS A 383 1.83 8.26 26.02
N ARG A 384 2.74 8.81 25.21
CA ARG A 384 3.13 8.25 23.92
C ARG A 384 4.23 7.19 24.10
N PRO A 385 4.34 6.21 23.18
CA PRO A 385 5.46 5.28 23.19
C PRO A 385 6.79 6.03 23.05
N VAL A 386 7.85 5.41 23.55
CA VAL A 386 9.21 5.88 23.27
C VAL A 386 9.55 5.50 21.84
N VAL A 387 10.01 6.48 21.05
CA VAL A 387 10.34 6.29 19.63
C VAL A 387 11.86 6.22 19.47
N PHE A 388 12.32 5.32 18.60
CA PHE A 388 13.71 5.21 18.17
C PHE A 388 13.74 5.25 16.65
N PHE A 389 14.53 6.15 16.06
CA PHE A 389 14.66 6.27 14.60
C PHE A 389 15.89 5.52 14.09
N LEU A 390 15.81 5.04 12.85
CA LEU A 390 16.94 4.39 12.20
C LEU A 390 18.16 5.30 12.23
N GLN A 391 19.29 4.76 12.68
CA GLN A 391 20.59 5.41 12.68
C GLN A 391 21.53 4.78 11.67
N ASN A 392 21.65 3.45 11.66
CA ASN A 392 22.59 2.71 10.82
C ASN A 392 21.99 1.40 10.30
N VAL A 393 22.52 0.94 9.18
CA VAL A 393 22.27 -0.39 8.61
C VAL A 393 23.62 -1.09 8.46
N LEU A 394 23.74 -2.28 9.02
CA LEU A 394 24.97 -3.07 9.09
C LEU A 394 24.72 -4.45 8.49
N SER A 395 25.40 -4.77 7.39
CA SER A 395 25.34 -6.10 6.79
C SER A 395 26.17 -7.09 7.60
N SER A 396 25.68 -8.31 7.73
CA SER A 396 26.36 -9.46 8.34
C SER A 396 26.28 -10.67 7.42
N THR A 397 27.09 -11.70 7.66
CA THR A 397 27.03 -12.97 6.90
C THR A 397 25.67 -13.65 7.02
N ASP A 398 25.02 -13.49 8.17
CA ASP A 398 23.82 -14.24 8.54
C ASP A 398 22.53 -13.44 8.31
N GLY A 399 22.64 -12.16 7.93
CA GLY A 399 21.50 -11.27 7.76
C GLY A 399 21.86 -9.79 7.84
N ILE A 400 20.88 -8.96 8.18
CA ILE A 400 21.00 -7.50 8.23
C ILE A 400 20.65 -7.02 9.62
N TRP A 401 21.53 -6.19 10.18
CA TRP A 401 21.32 -5.48 11.42
C TRP A 401 20.90 -4.04 11.14
N THR A 402 19.87 -3.57 11.83
CA THR A 402 19.48 -2.16 11.83
C THR A 402 19.61 -1.61 13.24
N GLU A 403 20.24 -0.45 13.40
CA GLU A 403 20.41 0.23 14.68
C GLU A 403 19.50 1.45 14.74
N TYR A 404 18.79 1.62 15.86
CA TYR A 404 17.87 2.72 16.10
C TYR A 404 18.27 3.48 17.36
N THR A 405 18.22 4.81 17.30
CA THR A 405 18.57 5.70 18.41
C THR A 405 17.35 6.43 18.92
N ARG A 406 17.30 6.63 20.23
CA ARG A 406 16.16 7.23 20.91
C ARG A 406 15.89 8.65 20.44
N ASP A 407 14.63 8.95 20.14
CA ASP A 407 14.15 10.31 19.97
C ASP A 407 13.77 10.91 21.32
N ASN A 408 14.34 12.07 21.65
CA ASN A 408 14.18 12.71 22.95
C ASN A 408 13.06 13.76 22.89
N VAL A 409 11.80 13.31 22.96
CA VAL A 409 10.64 14.21 23.00
C VAL A 409 10.26 14.51 24.46
N GLY A 410 10.72 15.65 24.96
CA GLY A 410 10.32 16.21 26.26
C GLY A 410 10.93 15.51 27.49
N LYS A 411 10.64 16.05 28.68
CA LYS A 411 11.09 15.49 29.97
C LYS A 411 9.99 14.62 30.57
N CYS A 412 9.94 13.35 30.19
CA CYS A 412 8.98 12.38 30.72
C CYS A 412 9.63 11.47 31.76
N ILE A 413 8.94 11.25 32.88
CA ILE A 413 9.31 10.21 33.84
C ILE A 413 8.87 8.87 33.24
N ARG A 414 9.82 7.95 33.04
CA ARG A 414 9.60 6.62 32.45
C ARG A 414 9.94 5.54 33.47
N SER A 415 9.27 4.39 33.38
CA SER A 415 9.55 3.24 34.24
C SER A 415 10.87 2.56 33.85
N ASN A 416 11.49 1.80 34.76
CA ASN A 416 12.51 0.84 34.35
C ASN A 416 11.76 -0.36 33.72
N PRO A 417 12.12 -0.80 32.51
CA PRO A 417 13.43 -0.62 31.84
C PRO A 417 13.51 0.48 30.76
N THR A 418 12.39 1.09 30.33
CA THR A 418 12.38 2.05 29.20
C THR A 418 13.21 3.29 29.51
N LYS A 419 13.33 3.70 30.78
CA LYS A 419 14.12 4.85 31.23
C LYS A 419 15.55 4.83 30.70
N ASN A 420 16.24 3.70 30.79
CA ASN A 420 17.67 3.58 30.44
C ASN A 420 17.92 3.17 28.98
N LEU A 421 16.88 2.78 28.24
CA LEU A 421 17.02 2.33 26.86
C LEU A 421 17.40 3.49 25.94
N VAL A 422 18.56 3.41 25.31
CA VAL A 422 19.11 4.43 24.40
C VAL A 422 19.16 3.92 22.96
N LYS A 423 19.37 2.62 22.77
CA LYS A 423 19.54 2.00 21.46
C LYS A 423 18.69 0.75 21.31
N ILE A 424 18.20 0.50 20.10
CA ILE A 424 17.61 -0.78 19.72
C ILE A 424 18.36 -1.32 18.52
N ARG A 425 18.66 -2.62 18.53
CA ARG A 425 19.24 -3.35 17.39
C ARG A 425 18.24 -4.39 16.93
N VAL A 426 17.90 -4.37 15.65
CA VAL A 426 17.00 -5.36 15.06
C VAL A 426 17.80 -6.20 14.06
N PHE A 427 17.89 -7.50 14.32
CA PHE A 427 18.44 -8.47 13.38
C PHE A 427 17.33 -9.03 12.50
N SER A 428 17.61 -9.12 11.20
CA SER A 428 16.71 -9.73 10.25
C SER A 428 17.44 -10.67 9.30
N PRO A 429 16.97 -11.92 9.13
CA PRO A 429 17.32 -12.72 7.98
C PRO A 429 16.93 -11.96 6.70
N LYS A 430 17.76 -12.04 5.66
CA LYS A 430 17.44 -11.37 4.38
C LYS A 430 16.15 -11.96 3.81
N LEU A 431 15.18 -11.09 3.50
CA LEU A 431 13.94 -11.54 2.86
C LEU A 431 14.21 -11.76 1.36
N ALA A 432 13.99 -12.98 0.88
CA ALA A 432 14.01 -13.23 -0.56
C ALA A 432 12.71 -12.73 -1.18
N PHE A 433 12.80 -12.05 -2.31
CA PHE A 433 11.63 -11.72 -3.11
C PHE A 433 11.07 -12.99 -3.75
N ASP A 434 9.84 -13.34 -3.37
CA ASP A 434 9.08 -14.42 -3.98
C ASP A 434 7.66 -13.90 -4.29
N ALA A 435 7.33 -13.84 -5.58
CA ALA A 435 6.05 -13.34 -6.06
C ALA A 435 4.85 -14.14 -5.49
N GLU A 436 5.04 -15.43 -5.20
CA GLU A 436 3.99 -16.24 -4.56
C GLU A 436 3.83 -15.89 -3.08
N GLN A 437 4.92 -15.56 -2.37
CA GLN A 437 4.83 -15.08 -0.99
C GLN A 437 4.14 -13.71 -0.92
N LEU A 438 4.36 -12.84 -1.91
CA LEU A 438 3.69 -11.53 -1.98
C LEU A 438 2.17 -11.63 -2.21
N LYS A 439 1.66 -12.74 -2.75
CA LYS A 439 0.21 -12.98 -2.87
C LYS A 439 -0.44 -13.28 -1.53
N ALA A 440 0.34 -13.74 -0.55
CA ALA A 440 -0.14 -14.12 0.77
C ALA A 440 0.86 -13.70 1.87
N SER A 441 1.23 -12.41 1.87
CA SER A 441 2.18 -11.86 2.84
C SER A 441 1.75 -12.10 4.28
N ARG A 442 2.70 -12.43 5.14
CA ARG A 442 2.49 -12.66 6.57
C ARG A 442 3.51 -11.88 7.37
N ARG A 443 3.07 -11.33 8.49
CA ARG A 443 3.95 -10.65 9.44
C ARG A 443 4.97 -11.65 10.02
N PRO A 444 6.27 -11.33 10.05
CA PRO A 444 7.28 -12.13 10.72
C PRO A 444 7.02 -12.22 12.22
N CYS A 445 7.57 -13.26 12.84
CA CYS A 445 7.66 -13.35 14.29
C CYS A 445 8.95 -12.67 14.76
N CYS A 446 9.02 -12.37 16.06
CA CYS A 446 10.20 -11.80 16.67
C CYS A 446 10.35 -12.18 18.14
N ASP A 447 11.60 -12.19 18.58
CA ASP A 447 12.01 -12.45 19.96
C ASP A 447 12.87 -11.29 20.47
N ILE A 448 12.80 -11.02 21.78
CA ILE A 448 13.58 -9.97 22.46
C ILE A 448 14.54 -10.65 23.46
N SER A 449 15.84 -10.37 23.37
CA SER A 449 16.83 -10.94 24.30
C SER A 449 16.95 -10.10 25.59
N SER A 450 17.27 -10.73 26.73
CA SER A 450 17.38 -10.11 28.06
C SER A 450 18.77 -10.29 28.69
N PRO A 451 19.32 -9.33 29.48
CA PRO A 451 18.68 -8.10 29.97
C PRO A 451 19.07 -6.82 29.22
N ILE A 452 18.09 -5.92 29.16
CA ILE A 452 18.16 -4.58 28.59
C ILE A 452 19.03 -3.71 29.51
N ASN A 453 20.26 -3.42 29.10
CA ASN A 453 21.04 -2.31 29.68
C ASN A 453 20.55 -0.99 29.05
N ASP A 454 21.40 -0.37 28.24
CA ASP A 454 21.07 0.77 27.37
C ASP A 454 20.64 0.32 25.95
N THR A 455 20.78 -0.97 25.65
CA THR A 455 20.54 -1.54 24.32
C THR A 455 19.59 -2.73 24.40
N MET A 456 18.55 -2.72 23.56
CA MET A 456 17.64 -3.84 23.34
C MET A 456 17.96 -4.51 22.00
N ILE A 457 17.96 -5.84 21.97
CA ILE A 457 18.10 -6.62 20.73
C ILE A 457 16.76 -7.30 20.42
N VAL A 458 16.30 -7.13 19.18
CA VAL A 458 15.13 -7.77 18.62
C VAL A 458 15.59 -8.65 17.46
N GLU A 459 15.24 -9.93 17.48
CA GLU A 459 15.57 -10.87 16.42
C GLU A 459 14.30 -11.26 15.65
N LEU A 460 14.30 -11.03 14.34
CA LEU A 460 13.20 -11.43 13.47
C LEU A 460 13.37 -12.87 13.01
N SER A 461 12.25 -13.60 12.90
CA SER A 461 12.23 -14.96 12.34
C SER A 461 11.10 -15.13 11.33
N LEU A 462 11.44 -15.75 10.19
CA LEU A 462 10.47 -16.19 9.19
C LEU A 462 10.02 -17.61 9.57
N ARG A 463 8.73 -17.79 9.88
CA ARG A 463 8.15 -19.13 10.05
C ARG A 463 7.52 -19.57 8.73
N THR A 464 8.16 -20.49 8.04
CA THR A 464 7.53 -21.20 6.92
C THR A 464 6.43 -22.12 7.45
N SER A 465 5.41 -22.36 6.63
CA SER A 465 4.20 -23.13 6.95
C SER A 465 4.43 -24.63 7.16
N GLU A 466 5.68 -25.10 7.27
CA GLU A 466 6.01 -26.50 7.54
C GLU A 466 5.52 -27.01 8.89
N PHE A 467 5.09 -26.12 9.79
CA PHE A 467 4.45 -26.49 11.07
C PHE A 467 3.19 -27.34 10.92
N TYR A 468 2.52 -27.35 9.76
CA TYR A 468 1.27 -28.10 9.55
C TYR A 468 1.40 -29.38 8.72
N LYS A 469 2.59 -29.74 8.19
CA LYS A 469 2.72 -30.94 7.35
C LYS A 469 2.96 -32.24 8.12
N ASN A 470 3.42 -32.19 9.37
CA ASN A 470 3.86 -33.38 10.11
C ASN A 470 3.28 -33.49 11.54
N TYR A 471 1.96 -33.43 11.71
CA TYR A 471 1.36 -33.82 13.01
C TYR A 471 0.18 -34.78 12.82
N ALA A 472 0.41 -36.03 13.22
CA ALA A 472 -0.66 -36.92 13.66
C ALA A 472 -1.40 -36.25 14.84
N ILE A 473 -2.72 -36.35 14.83
CA ILE A 473 -3.61 -35.80 15.84
C ILE A 473 -3.32 -36.50 17.17
N VAL A 474 -2.52 -35.86 18.02
CA VAL A 474 -2.47 -36.17 19.45
C VAL A 474 -3.31 -35.12 20.15
N THR A 475 -4.45 -35.55 20.68
CA THR A 475 -5.37 -34.76 21.49
C THR A 475 -4.66 -34.32 22.78
N LEU A 476 -4.34 -33.03 22.89
CA LEU A 476 -3.88 -32.40 24.12
C LEU A 476 -5.00 -31.53 24.72
N PRO A 477 -5.08 -31.40 26.05
CA PRO A 477 -6.19 -30.73 26.72
C PRO A 477 -6.23 -29.21 26.42
N PRO A 478 -7.42 -28.60 26.43
CA PRO A 478 -7.64 -27.25 25.92
C PRO A 478 -7.38 -26.22 27.02
N LEU A 479 -6.12 -25.80 27.27
CA LEU A 479 -5.86 -24.62 28.14
C LEU A 479 -4.47 -23.98 28.05
N LEU A 480 -3.67 -24.24 27.00
CA LEU A 480 -2.48 -23.44 26.72
C LEU A 480 -2.71 -22.63 25.45
N LEU A 481 -2.92 -21.31 25.60
CA LEU A 481 -2.81 -20.32 24.54
C LEU A 481 -1.46 -20.51 23.86
N ARG A 482 -1.44 -21.25 22.75
CA ARG A 482 -0.26 -21.39 21.90
C ARG A 482 -0.02 -20.03 21.28
N ASP A 483 1.02 -19.37 21.75
CA ASP A 483 1.57 -18.19 21.10
C ASP A 483 1.97 -18.60 19.66
N PRO A 484 1.35 -18.05 18.61
CA PRO A 484 1.62 -18.44 17.22
C PRO A 484 3.09 -18.23 16.83
N CYS A 485 3.82 -17.41 17.59
CA CYS A 485 5.23 -17.09 17.41
C CYS A 485 6.19 -17.81 18.36
N ARG A 486 5.75 -18.69 19.27
CA ARG A 486 6.67 -19.38 20.19
C ARG A 486 7.26 -20.65 19.61
N ARG A 487 8.57 -20.85 19.76
CA ARG A 487 9.30 -22.06 19.30
C ARG A 487 8.82 -23.22 20.19
N VAL A 488 8.18 -24.23 19.63
CA VAL A 488 7.85 -25.45 20.39
C VAL A 488 9.05 -26.37 20.31
N SER A 489 10.00 -26.23 21.23
CA SER A 489 11.09 -27.19 21.39
C SER A 489 10.55 -28.39 22.18
N TYR A 490 10.21 -29.48 21.49
CA TYR A 490 10.04 -30.77 22.16
C TYR A 490 11.41 -31.38 22.36
N VAL A 491 11.90 -31.40 23.60
CA VAL A 491 12.99 -32.29 23.99
C VAL A 491 12.37 -33.67 24.18
N LEU A 492 12.55 -34.55 23.19
CA LEU A 492 12.24 -35.97 23.33
C LEU A 492 13.28 -36.57 24.29
N HIS A 493 12.96 -36.61 25.58
CA HIS A 493 13.65 -37.50 26.51
C HIS A 493 13.20 -38.94 26.20
N PHE A 494 14.04 -39.67 25.47
CA PHE A 494 13.96 -41.12 25.43
C PHE A 494 14.46 -41.64 26.78
N PHE A 495 13.55 -41.94 27.70
CA PHE A 495 13.82 -42.86 28.79
C PHE A 495 13.75 -44.27 28.23
N TRP A 496 14.90 -44.91 28.09
CA TRP A 496 14.99 -46.36 28.05
C TRP A 496 15.24 -46.81 29.49
N ASP A 497 14.20 -47.31 30.15
CA ASP A 497 14.36 -48.12 31.35
C ASP A 497 14.40 -49.60 30.93
N GLU A 498 15.26 -50.35 31.63
CA GLU A 498 15.74 -51.73 31.40
C GLU A 498 14.67 -52.83 31.29
#